data_AF-A0A3E1K8N5-F1
#
_entry.id   AF-A0A3E1K8N5-F1
#
_cell.length_a   1.000
_cell.length_b   1.000
_cell.length_c   1.000
_cell.angle_alpha   90.00
_cell.angle_beta   90.00
_cell.angle_gamma   90.00
#
_symmetry.space_group_name_H-M   'P 1'
#
loop_
_entity.id
_entity.type
_entity.pdbx_description
1 polymer ?
#
loop_
_entity_poly.entity_id
_entity_poly.type
_entity_poly.pdbx_seq_one_letter_code
_entity_poly.pdbx_strand_id
1 'polypeptide(L)'
;MMPRLLSLVLRRSGGGAVLLALIVVVLAVPARQVLLEAWPDRVDEVLAEAGPGRIERRFLPSDSREPVDAFVVARSRPITLWRIETESGEFLHAWLAGVRDTDGGLLPALPAWLEPVRLDGPLPDAVRLVLTTASRDKREVDGAVIARMYRPNDMGFADRVSLWSGRLAERWRWPLRATADARMTPPPR
;
A
#
# COMPACT_ATOMS: atom_id res chain seq x y z
N MET A 1 57.29 9.47 28.76
CA MET A 1 56.14 10.39 28.97
C MET A 1 55.35 10.48 27.67
N MET A 2 54.36 9.61 27.42
CA MET A 2 53.49 9.72 26.23
C MET A 2 52.07 9.08 26.31
N PRO A 3 51.36 9.00 27.46
CA PRO A 3 50.00 8.44 27.47
C PRO A 3 48.86 9.49 27.36
N ARG A 4 49.17 10.79 27.32
CA ARG A 4 48.14 11.87 27.41
C ARG A 4 47.56 12.36 26.08
N LEU A 5 48.22 12.09 24.94
CA LEU A 5 47.73 12.53 23.62
C LEU A 5 46.68 11.57 23.04
N LEU A 6 46.83 10.25 23.27
CA LEU A 6 45.91 9.23 22.75
C LEU A 6 44.52 9.31 23.41
N SER A 7 44.45 9.62 24.71
CA SER A 7 43.17 9.77 25.43
C SER A 7 42.39 11.01 25.01
N LEU A 8 43.08 12.06 24.54
CA LEU A 8 42.47 13.30 24.06
C LEU A 8 41.88 13.14 22.66
N VAL A 9 42.54 12.38 21.78
CA VAL A 9 42.04 12.02 20.45
C VAL A 9 40.90 11.00 20.52
N LEU A 10 40.97 10.00 21.43
CA LEU A 10 39.85 9.09 21.67
C LEU A 10 38.62 9.79 22.30
N ARG A 11 38.82 10.77 23.18
CA ARG A 11 37.70 11.58 23.71
C ARG A 11 37.06 12.48 22.65
N ARG A 12 37.84 13.01 21.70
CA ARG A 12 37.33 13.83 20.59
C ARG A 12 36.56 13.02 19.55
N SER A 13 36.99 11.79 19.27
CA SER A 13 36.31 10.87 18.34
C SER A 13 35.02 10.29 18.92
N GLY A 14 34.98 10.02 20.23
CA GLY A 14 33.74 9.63 20.92
C GLY A 14 32.66 10.73 20.84
N GLY A 15 33.04 11.99 21.09
CA GLY A 15 32.12 13.12 20.96
C GLY A 15 31.64 13.35 19.53
N GLY A 16 32.51 13.19 18.54
CA GLY A 16 32.16 13.28 17.12
C GLY A 16 31.21 12.18 16.67
N ALA A 17 31.44 10.93 17.08
CA ALA A 17 30.58 9.80 16.74
C ALA A 17 29.19 9.94 17.38
N VAL A 18 29.12 10.38 18.64
CA VAL A 18 27.84 10.66 19.32
C VAL A 18 27.10 11.80 18.62
N LEU A 19 27.79 12.90 18.27
CA LEU A 19 27.17 14.02 17.56
C LEU A 19 26.65 13.58 16.18
N LEU A 20 27.42 12.78 15.44
CA LEU A 20 27.03 12.26 14.13
C LEU A 20 25.84 11.30 14.23
N ALA A 21 25.82 10.42 15.23
CA ALA A 21 24.66 9.58 15.53
C ALA A 21 23.44 10.42 15.90
N LEU A 22 23.60 11.49 16.68
CA LEU A 22 22.51 12.37 17.08
C LEU A 22 21.97 13.17 15.89
N ILE A 23 22.84 13.64 15.00
CA ILE A 23 22.46 14.30 13.73
C ILE A 23 21.69 13.32 12.84
N VAL A 24 22.16 12.08 12.69
CA VAL A 24 21.45 11.04 11.93
C VAL A 24 20.09 10.75 12.55
N VAL A 25 19.99 10.63 13.87
CA VAL A 25 18.70 10.42 14.56
C VAL A 25 17.77 11.61 14.37
N VAL A 26 18.24 12.85 14.56
CA VAL A 26 17.43 14.07 14.42
C VAL A 26 16.98 14.27 12.97
N LEU A 27 17.83 14.01 11.98
CA LEU A 27 17.46 14.00 10.56
C LEU A 27 16.53 12.83 10.20
N ALA A 28 16.64 11.71 10.91
CA ALA A 28 15.75 10.57 10.75
C ALA A 28 14.36 10.80 11.38
N VAL A 29 14.18 11.75 12.32
CA VAL A 29 12.85 12.05 12.89
C VAL A 29 11.85 12.59 11.86
N PRO A 30 12.14 13.62 11.03
CA PRO A 30 11.22 14.03 9.97
C PRO A 30 11.12 12.95 8.88
N ALA A 31 12.21 12.22 8.61
CA ALA A 31 12.16 11.08 7.71
C ALA A 31 11.22 9.98 8.23
N ARG A 32 11.11 9.77 9.55
CA ARG A 32 10.22 8.78 10.16
C ARG A 32 8.76 9.02 9.78
N GLN A 33 8.30 10.27 9.70
CA GLN A 33 6.93 10.55 9.25
C GLN A 33 6.74 10.16 7.78
N VAL A 34 7.70 10.51 6.92
CA VAL A 34 7.69 10.17 5.49
C VAL A 34 7.85 8.66 5.22
N LEU A 35 8.64 7.97 6.05
CA LEU A 35 8.96 6.54 5.96
C LEU A 35 7.82 5.67 6.48
N LEU A 36 7.10 6.11 7.53
CA LEU A 36 5.95 5.40 8.08
C LEU A 36 4.71 5.57 7.19
N GLU A 37 4.46 6.75 6.63
CA GLU A 37 3.35 6.95 5.69
C GLU A 37 3.46 6.08 4.42
N ALA A 38 4.68 5.73 4.02
CA ALA A 38 4.91 4.87 2.87
C ALA A 38 4.65 3.38 3.17
N TRP A 39 4.56 3.00 4.45
CA TRP A 39 4.37 1.61 4.85
C TRP A 39 2.98 1.11 4.42
N PRO A 40 2.90 -0.04 3.73
CA PRO A 40 1.61 -0.59 3.33
C PRO A 40 0.90 -1.18 4.54
N ASP A 41 0.00 -0.41 5.15
CA ASP A 41 -0.81 -0.86 6.28
C ASP A 41 -1.88 -1.87 5.87
N ARG A 42 -2.34 -2.65 6.85
CA ARG A 42 -3.54 -3.47 6.73
C ARG A 42 -4.77 -2.57 6.70
N VAL A 43 -5.85 -3.08 6.14
CA VAL A 43 -7.10 -2.31 5.96
C VAL A 43 -8.25 -3.07 6.61
N ASP A 44 -8.90 -2.41 7.56
CA ASP A 44 -10.10 -2.90 8.22
C ASP A 44 -11.33 -2.49 7.40
N GLU A 45 -12.24 -3.43 7.18
CA GLU A 45 -13.62 -3.15 6.78
C GLU A 45 -14.43 -2.87 8.05
N VAL A 46 -15.01 -1.69 8.13
CA VAL A 46 -15.84 -1.24 9.25
C VAL A 46 -17.27 -1.06 8.75
N LEU A 47 -18.21 -1.71 9.42
CA LEU A 47 -19.64 -1.50 9.26
C LEU A 47 -20.13 -0.63 10.42
N ALA A 48 -20.59 0.58 10.13
CA ALA A 48 -21.03 1.54 11.14
C ALA A 48 -22.47 1.98 10.90
N GLU A 49 -23.20 2.31 11.97
CA GLU A 49 -24.57 2.79 11.89
C GLU A 49 -24.61 4.24 11.35
N ALA A 50 -25.32 4.46 10.25
CA ALA A 50 -25.47 5.77 9.59
C ALA A 50 -26.88 6.36 9.76
N GLY A 51 -27.56 5.96 10.84
CA GLY A 51 -28.95 6.31 11.14
C GLY A 51 -29.83 5.07 11.31
N PRO A 52 -31.12 5.24 11.66
CA PRO A 52 -31.99 4.13 12.04
C PRO A 52 -32.05 3.04 10.96
N GLY A 53 -31.48 1.87 11.28
CA GLY A 53 -31.46 0.71 10.38
C GLY A 53 -30.56 0.83 9.14
N ARG A 54 -29.72 1.87 9.04
CA ARG A 54 -28.78 2.06 7.93
C ARG A 54 -27.37 1.72 8.37
N ILE A 55 -26.70 0.88 7.60
CA ILE A 55 -25.30 0.50 7.83
C ILE A 55 -24.47 1.06 6.68
N GLU A 56 -23.47 1.85 7.02
CA GLU A 56 -22.44 2.32 6.10
C GLU A 56 -21.21 1.44 6.21
N ARG A 57 -20.61 1.13 5.07
CA ARG A 57 -19.35 0.38 4.97
C ARG A 57 -18.21 1.34 4.66
N ARG A 58 -17.14 1.27 5.45
CA ARG A 58 -15.92 2.05 5.27
C ARG A 58 -14.69 1.15 5.29
N PHE A 59 -13.64 1.58 4.60
CA PHE A 59 -12.33 0.94 4.62
C PHE A 59 -11.32 1.89 5.26
N LEU A 60 -10.72 1.47 6.37
CA LEU A 60 -9.79 2.29 7.14
C LEU A 60 -8.47 1.54 7.35
N PRO A 61 -7.31 2.23 7.38
CA PRO A 61 -6.08 1.62 7.86
C PRO A 61 -6.28 1.02 9.26
N SER A 62 -5.71 -0.14 9.54
CA SER A 62 -5.93 -0.87 10.82
C SER A 62 -5.52 -0.07 12.05
N ASP A 63 -4.53 0.79 11.88
CA ASP A 63 -3.94 1.62 12.95
C ASP A 63 -4.48 3.06 12.89
N SER A 64 -5.49 3.30 12.04
CA SER A 64 -6.14 4.60 11.94
C SER A 64 -6.77 4.96 13.28
N ARG A 65 -6.37 6.13 13.80
CA ARG A 65 -7.00 6.77 14.95
C ARG A 65 -8.20 7.62 14.55
N GLU A 66 -8.60 7.57 13.29
CA GLU A 66 -9.75 8.30 12.80
C GLU A 66 -10.97 7.85 13.61
N PRO A 67 -11.57 8.76 14.41
CA PRO A 67 -12.72 8.41 15.19
C PRO A 67 -13.86 8.07 14.24
N VAL A 68 -14.36 6.84 14.34
CA VAL A 68 -15.64 6.51 13.73
C VAL A 68 -16.69 7.06 14.70
N ASP A 69 -17.17 8.26 14.43
CA ASP A 69 -18.18 8.95 15.25
C ASP A 69 -19.51 8.18 15.36
N ALA A 70 -19.66 7.12 14.57
CA ALA A 70 -20.81 6.22 14.53
C ALA A 70 -20.56 4.91 15.28
N PHE A 71 -21.64 4.31 15.79
CA PHE A 71 -21.58 2.99 16.43
C PHE A 71 -21.12 1.93 15.42
N VAL A 72 -20.01 1.24 15.75
CA VAL A 72 -19.46 0.19 14.91
C VAL A 72 -20.21 -1.12 15.18
N VAL A 73 -20.97 -1.57 14.18
CA VAL A 73 -21.74 -2.82 14.21
C VAL A 73 -20.82 -4.02 14.03
N ALA A 74 -19.86 -3.93 13.11
CA ALA A 74 -18.91 -5.00 12.85
C ALA A 74 -17.60 -4.45 12.29
N ARG A 75 -16.52 -5.19 12.52
CA ARG A 75 -15.19 -4.93 11.96
C ARG A 75 -14.59 -6.24 11.46
N SER A 76 -14.04 -6.22 10.25
CA SER A 76 -13.39 -7.38 9.65
C SER A 76 -12.14 -6.99 8.86
N ARG A 77 -11.31 -7.99 8.49
CA ARG A 77 -10.10 -7.81 7.68
C ARG A 77 -10.14 -8.74 6.47
N PRO A 78 -10.88 -8.38 5.41
CA PRO A 78 -11.02 -9.26 4.25
C PRO A 78 -9.67 -9.41 3.53
N ILE A 79 -9.18 -10.65 3.41
CA ILE A 79 -7.95 -10.97 2.66
C ILE A 79 -8.09 -10.72 1.15
N THR A 80 -9.33 -10.73 0.65
CA THR A 80 -9.68 -10.55 -0.78
C THR A 80 -9.76 -9.08 -1.21
N LEU A 81 -9.65 -8.14 -0.28
CA LEU A 81 -9.69 -6.71 -0.58
C LEU A 81 -8.43 -6.31 -1.33
N TRP A 82 -8.60 -5.57 -2.42
CA TRP A 82 -7.51 -4.97 -3.18
C TRP A 82 -7.37 -3.50 -2.84
N ARG A 83 -6.12 -3.06 -2.73
CA ARG A 83 -5.73 -1.65 -2.75
C ARG A 83 -5.12 -1.35 -4.11
N ILE A 84 -5.69 -0.33 -4.76
CA ILE A 84 -5.32 0.12 -6.11
C ILE A 84 -4.78 1.53 -5.96
N GLU A 85 -3.58 1.74 -6.44
CA GLU A 85 -2.90 3.03 -6.50
C GLU A 85 -2.86 3.46 -7.95
N THR A 86 -3.37 4.65 -8.23
CA THR A 86 -3.38 5.24 -9.58
C THR A 86 -2.12 6.05 -9.85
N GLU A 87 -1.82 6.33 -11.11
CA GLU A 87 -0.72 7.21 -11.51
C GLU A 87 -0.87 8.65 -10.94
N SER A 88 -2.09 9.09 -10.63
CA SER A 88 -2.34 10.39 -9.99
C SER A 88 -2.07 10.39 -8.47
N GLY A 89 -1.79 9.23 -7.87
CA GLY A 89 -1.59 9.05 -6.43
C GLY A 89 -2.88 8.81 -5.63
N GLU A 90 -4.04 8.68 -6.29
CA GLU A 90 -5.28 8.28 -5.62
C GLU A 90 -5.22 6.81 -5.20
N PHE A 91 -5.73 6.52 -4.00
CA PHE A 91 -5.90 5.16 -3.50
C PHE A 91 -7.38 4.75 -3.49
N LEU A 92 -7.66 3.57 -4.05
CA LEU A 92 -8.97 2.93 -4.03
C LEU A 92 -8.89 1.59 -3.31
N HIS A 93 -9.88 1.32 -2.46
CA HIS A 93 -10.08 0.01 -1.83
C HIS A 93 -11.35 -0.63 -2.39
N ALA A 94 -11.21 -1.81 -3.00
CA ALA A 94 -12.32 -2.48 -3.65
C ALA A 94 -12.10 -3.99 -3.75
N TRP A 95 -13.18 -4.73 -3.99
CA TRP A 95 -13.09 -6.13 -4.41
C TRP A 95 -13.03 -6.21 -5.93
N LEU A 96 -12.14 -7.05 -6.45
CA LEU A 96 -12.09 -7.32 -7.89
C LEU A 96 -13.27 -8.21 -8.25
N ALA A 97 -14.15 -7.74 -9.13
CA ALA A 97 -15.26 -8.51 -9.67
C ALA A 97 -14.90 -9.20 -10.99
N GLY A 98 -13.92 -8.65 -11.71
CA GLY A 98 -13.42 -9.20 -12.97
C GLY A 98 -12.59 -8.19 -13.74
N VAL A 99 -12.21 -8.57 -14.95
CA VAL A 99 -11.37 -7.80 -15.86
C VAL A 99 -12.02 -7.80 -17.23
N ARG A 100 -11.99 -6.67 -17.93
CA ARG A 100 -12.37 -6.60 -19.35
C ARG A 100 -11.15 -6.66 -20.24
N ASP A 101 -11.20 -7.54 -21.22
CA ASP A 101 -10.23 -7.64 -22.31
C ASP A 101 -10.45 -6.54 -23.37
N THR A 102 -9.57 -6.51 -24.39
CA THR A 102 -9.67 -5.59 -25.53
C THR A 102 -10.93 -5.80 -26.38
N ASP A 103 -11.48 -7.02 -26.37
CA ASP A 103 -12.68 -7.40 -27.13
C ASP A 103 -13.97 -7.08 -26.37
N GLY A 104 -13.86 -6.54 -25.15
CA GLY A 104 -14.97 -6.17 -24.27
C GLY A 104 -15.54 -7.34 -23.46
N GLY A 105 -14.97 -8.54 -23.60
CA GLY A 105 -15.29 -9.72 -22.82
C GLY A 105 -14.98 -9.51 -21.33
N LEU A 106 -15.89 -9.95 -20.46
CA LEU A 106 -15.68 -9.92 -19.01
C LEU A 106 -15.11 -11.27 -18.56
N LEU A 107 -13.88 -11.24 -18.08
CA LEU A 107 -13.27 -12.32 -17.33
C LEU A 107 -13.63 -12.12 -15.85
N PRO A 108 -14.58 -12.89 -15.28
CA PRO A 108 -14.97 -12.72 -13.89
C PRO A 108 -13.80 -13.09 -12.96
N ALA A 109 -13.76 -12.49 -11.77
CA ALA A 109 -12.82 -12.91 -10.74
C ALA A 109 -13.43 -14.02 -9.89
N LEU A 110 -13.19 -15.26 -10.28
CA LEU A 110 -13.66 -16.44 -9.58
C LEU A 110 -12.62 -16.93 -8.55
N PRO A 111 -13.06 -17.71 -7.54
CA PRO A 111 -12.15 -18.35 -6.59
C PRO A 111 -11.09 -19.22 -7.28
N ALA A 112 -9.87 -19.25 -6.72
CA ALA A 112 -8.70 -19.92 -7.33
C ALA A 112 -8.86 -21.41 -7.68
N TRP A 113 -9.84 -22.11 -7.10
CA TRP A 113 -10.12 -23.53 -7.37
C TRP A 113 -11.08 -23.72 -8.56
N LEU A 114 -11.67 -22.65 -9.09
CA LEU A 114 -12.61 -22.63 -10.21
C LEU A 114 -11.99 -22.07 -11.50
N GLU A 115 -10.76 -21.54 -11.46
CA GLU A 115 -10.12 -20.89 -12.62
C GLU A 115 -8.86 -21.61 -13.12
N PRO A 116 -8.68 -21.71 -14.46
CA PRO A 116 -7.40 -22.02 -15.08
C PRO A 116 -6.46 -20.81 -15.20
N VAL A 117 -6.97 -19.57 -15.09
CA VAL A 117 -6.21 -18.31 -15.24
C VAL A 117 -6.30 -17.50 -13.96
N ARG A 118 -5.21 -17.46 -13.16
CA ARG A 118 -5.19 -16.68 -11.92
C ARG A 118 -5.12 -15.19 -12.23
N LEU A 119 -6.12 -14.42 -11.82
CA LEU A 119 -6.08 -12.95 -11.76
C LEU A 119 -5.13 -12.40 -10.68
N ASP A 120 -4.35 -13.25 -10.03
CA ASP A 120 -3.32 -12.87 -9.05
C ASP A 120 -1.91 -12.75 -9.69
N GLY A 121 -1.83 -12.82 -11.04
CA GLY A 121 -0.60 -12.67 -11.84
C GLY A 121 -0.61 -11.42 -12.74
N PRO A 122 0.36 -11.24 -13.65
CA PRO A 122 0.36 -10.11 -14.59
C PRO A 122 -0.93 -10.11 -15.40
N LEU A 123 -1.59 -8.96 -15.44
CA LEU A 123 -2.90 -8.76 -16.07
C LEU A 123 -2.83 -9.17 -17.55
N PRO A 124 -3.53 -10.22 -17.99
CA PRO A 124 -3.52 -10.64 -19.40
C PRO A 124 -4.31 -9.62 -20.23
N ASP A 125 -3.67 -8.94 -21.19
CA ASP A 125 -4.23 -7.98 -22.17
C ASP A 125 -5.40 -7.11 -21.66
N ALA A 126 -5.37 -6.81 -20.37
CA ALA A 126 -6.51 -6.32 -19.62
C ALA A 126 -6.60 -4.81 -19.78
N VAL A 127 -7.65 -4.35 -20.43
CA VAL A 127 -7.86 -2.91 -20.64
C VAL A 127 -8.53 -2.28 -19.43
N ARG A 128 -9.44 -2.99 -18.75
CA ARG A 128 -10.19 -2.42 -17.60
C ARG A 128 -10.39 -3.40 -16.46
N LEU A 129 -10.32 -2.91 -15.24
CA LEU A 129 -10.74 -3.63 -14.05
C LEU A 129 -12.20 -3.33 -13.73
N VAL A 130 -12.97 -4.35 -13.37
CA VAL A 130 -14.32 -4.21 -12.82
C VAL A 130 -14.25 -4.41 -11.31
N LEU A 131 -14.56 -3.36 -10.57
CA LEU A 131 -14.37 -3.28 -9.13
C LEU A 131 -15.71 -3.13 -8.41
N THR A 132 -15.86 -3.76 -7.25
CA THR A 132 -16.99 -3.55 -6.34
C THR A 132 -16.52 -2.70 -5.15
N THR A 133 -17.12 -1.52 -4.99
CA THR A 133 -16.75 -0.55 -3.95
C THR A 133 -17.39 -0.90 -2.59
N ALA A 134 -17.09 -0.10 -1.56
CA ALA A 134 -17.73 -0.20 -0.25
C ALA A 134 -19.27 -0.07 -0.34
N SER A 135 -19.77 0.81 -1.20
CA SER A 135 -21.22 1.00 -1.45
C SER A 135 -21.86 -0.15 -2.23
N ARG A 136 -21.09 -1.16 -2.65
CA ARG A 136 -21.49 -2.27 -3.55
C ARG A 136 -21.75 -1.85 -4.99
N ASP A 137 -21.40 -0.63 -5.35
CA ASP A 137 -21.46 -0.18 -6.74
C ASP A 137 -20.33 -0.82 -7.55
N LYS A 138 -20.62 -1.09 -8.83
CA LYS A 138 -19.60 -1.53 -9.79
C LYS A 138 -18.96 -0.31 -10.43
N ARG A 139 -17.63 -0.21 -10.34
CA ARG A 139 -16.83 0.81 -11.00
C ARG A 139 -15.84 0.15 -11.94
N GLU A 140 -15.82 0.62 -13.19
CA GLU A 140 -14.77 0.24 -14.13
C GLU A 140 -13.60 1.23 -14.04
N VAL A 141 -12.37 0.72 -14.00
CA VAL A 141 -11.15 1.51 -13.95
C VAL A 141 -10.23 1.05 -15.06
N ASP A 142 -9.73 2.00 -15.85
CA ASP A 142 -8.77 1.71 -16.91
C ASP A 142 -7.46 1.15 -16.31
N GLY A 143 -6.99 0.02 -16.82
CA GLY A 143 -5.72 -0.57 -16.40
C GLY A 143 -4.54 0.38 -16.64
N ALA A 144 -4.62 1.25 -17.65
CA ALA A 144 -3.57 2.19 -18.00
C ALA A 144 -3.34 3.30 -16.96
N VAL A 145 -4.32 3.59 -16.09
CA VAL A 145 -4.18 4.59 -15.02
C VAL A 145 -3.72 4.00 -13.70
N ILE A 146 -3.54 2.67 -13.64
CA ILE A 146 -3.16 1.97 -12.42
C ILE A 146 -1.64 1.93 -12.33
N ALA A 147 -1.10 2.54 -11.28
CA ALA A 147 0.32 2.42 -10.97
C ALA A 147 0.62 1.07 -10.33
N ARG A 148 -0.20 0.65 -9.35
CA ARG A 148 0.03 -0.55 -8.52
C ARG A 148 -1.27 -1.15 -8.00
N MET A 149 -1.31 -2.48 -7.86
CA MET A 149 -2.43 -3.19 -7.23
C MET A 149 -1.95 -4.33 -6.34
N TYR A 150 -2.40 -4.35 -5.08
CA TYR A 150 -1.98 -5.35 -4.08
C TYR A 150 -3.07 -5.64 -3.04
N ARG A 151 -2.97 -6.79 -2.36
CA ARG A 151 -3.89 -7.19 -1.26
C ARG A 151 -3.29 -6.82 0.09
N PRO A 152 -3.66 -5.69 0.73
CA PRO A 152 -3.01 -5.22 1.95
C PRO A 152 -3.13 -6.20 3.13
N ASN A 153 -4.17 -7.04 3.16
CA ASN A 153 -4.42 -7.98 4.26
C ASN A 153 -3.78 -9.36 4.05
N ASP A 154 -3.42 -9.71 2.82
CA ASP A 154 -2.77 -10.98 2.45
C ASP A 154 -1.23 -10.85 2.29
N MET A 155 -0.71 -9.63 2.41
CA MET A 155 0.72 -9.37 2.32
C MET A 155 1.48 -9.82 3.58
N GLY A 156 2.48 -10.68 3.35
CA GLY A 156 3.50 -11.03 4.34
C GLY A 156 4.46 -9.88 4.63
N PHE A 157 5.31 -10.05 5.64
CA PHE A 157 6.28 -9.02 6.02
C PHE A 157 7.29 -8.71 4.90
N ALA A 158 7.81 -9.73 4.22
CA ALA A 158 8.74 -9.57 3.10
C ALA A 158 8.13 -8.75 1.96
N ASP A 159 6.89 -9.04 1.58
CA ASP A 159 6.16 -8.29 0.54
C ASP A 159 5.99 -6.82 0.92
N ARG A 160 5.70 -6.53 2.20
CA ARG A 160 5.58 -5.16 2.71
C ARG A 160 6.89 -4.41 2.61
N VAL A 161 8.00 -5.04 3.00
CA VAL A 161 9.34 -4.46 2.90
C VAL A 161 9.70 -4.20 1.44
N SER A 162 9.39 -5.13 0.53
CA SER A 162 9.62 -4.97 -0.90
C SER A 162 8.84 -3.80 -1.50
N LEU A 163 7.54 -3.70 -1.19
CA LEU A 163 6.71 -2.60 -1.66
C LEU A 163 7.16 -1.24 -1.07
N TRP A 164 7.53 -1.23 0.20
CA TRP A 164 8.03 -0.04 0.88
C TRP A 164 9.36 0.44 0.29
N SER A 165 10.32 -0.47 0.06
CA SER A 165 11.61 -0.12 -0.55
C SER A 165 11.45 0.35 -1.99
N GLY A 166 10.54 -0.28 -2.76
CA GLY A 166 10.15 0.17 -4.10
C GLY A 166 9.62 1.60 -4.09
N ARG A 167 8.67 1.92 -3.21
CA ARG A 167 8.14 3.28 -3.03
C ARG A 167 9.21 4.31 -2.69
N LEU A 168 10.16 3.94 -1.82
CA LEU A 168 11.27 4.82 -1.50
C LEU A 168 12.16 5.04 -2.72
N ALA A 169 12.58 3.97 -3.39
CA ALA A 169 13.41 4.07 -4.59
C ALA A 169 12.76 4.94 -5.67
N GLU A 170 11.44 4.83 -5.86
CA GLU A 170 10.68 5.69 -6.76
C GLU A 170 10.77 7.17 -6.35
N ARG A 171 10.53 7.51 -5.08
CA ARG A 171 10.63 8.88 -4.58
C ARG A 171 12.01 9.51 -4.82
N TRP A 172 13.06 8.69 -4.85
CA TRP A 172 14.44 9.14 -5.09
C TRP A 172 14.85 9.13 -6.57
N ARG A 173 14.06 8.52 -7.47
CA ARG A 173 14.32 8.48 -8.91
C ARG A 173 13.52 9.56 -9.62
N TRP A 174 14.24 10.44 -10.32
CA TRP A 174 13.64 11.41 -11.23
C TRP A 174 13.88 10.99 -12.69
N PRO A 175 12.84 10.88 -13.54
CA PRO A 175 11.42 11.08 -13.23
C PRO A 175 10.83 9.92 -12.40
N LEU A 176 9.81 10.23 -11.59
CA LEU A 176 9.04 9.24 -10.83
C LEU A 176 8.47 8.19 -11.81
N ARG A 177 9.06 7.00 -11.84
CA ARG A 177 8.54 5.86 -12.62
C ARG A 177 8.11 4.80 -11.64
N ALA A 178 6.81 4.52 -11.59
CA ALA A 178 6.30 3.41 -10.80
C ALA A 178 6.94 2.12 -11.31
N THR A 179 7.82 1.50 -10.51
CA THR A 179 8.34 0.17 -10.79
C THR A 179 7.36 -0.80 -10.16
N ALA A 180 6.27 -1.05 -10.88
CA ALA A 180 5.68 -2.35 -11.19
C ALA A 180 5.94 -3.61 -10.32
N ASP A 181 6.23 -3.50 -9.02
CA ASP A 181 6.41 -4.66 -8.12
C ASP A 181 5.18 -4.84 -7.20
N ALA A 182 3.99 -4.60 -7.73
CA ALA A 182 2.74 -4.99 -7.08
C ALA A 182 2.26 -6.32 -7.67
N ARG A 183 1.60 -7.16 -6.85
CA ARG A 183 1.17 -8.52 -7.26
C ARG A 183 0.30 -8.55 -8.53
N MET A 184 -0.21 -7.40 -8.96
CA MET A 184 -0.63 -7.13 -10.33
C MET A 184 -0.01 -5.81 -10.80
N THR A 185 0.74 -5.87 -11.89
CA THR A 185 1.18 -4.69 -12.64
C THR A 185 0.51 -4.73 -14.01
N PRO A 186 -0.09 -3.62 -14.48
CA PRO A 186 -0.50 -3.53 -15.88
C PRO A 186 0.70 -3.78 -16.81
N PRO A 187 0.47 -4.32 -18.02
CA PRO A 187 1.54 -4.60 -18.96
C PRO A 187 2.36 -3.32 -19.27
N PRO A 188 3.69 -3.46 -19.44
CA PRO A 188 4.54 -2.32 -19.82
C PRO A 188 4.09 -1.77 -21.18
N ARG A 189 4.08 -0.43 -21.30
CA ARG A 189 3.81 0.29 -22.57
C ARG A 189 4.88 0.02 -23.61
#